data_AF-A0A672I0J4-F1
#
_entry.id   AF-A0A672I0J4-F1
#
_cell.length_a   1.000
_cell.length_b   1.000
_cell.length_c   1.000
_cell.angle_alpha   90.00
_cell.angle_beta   90.00
_cell.angle_gamma   90.00
#
_symmetry.space_group_name_H-M   'P 1'
#
loop_
_entity.id
_entity.type
_entity.pdbx_description
1 polymer ?
#
loop_
_entity_poly.entity_id
_entity_poly.type
_entity_poly.pdbx_seq_one_letter_code
_entity_poly.pdbx_strand_id
1 'polypeptide(L)'
;MFCGDSERKLLFSELVDTATVHADHWENTKIYGLFRNEWGMSAVCVYTIRDINDVFMNSSFNGQTSETTTNRQRDCVEDSSKISLNILRMIDKNSELEDWIHPVGNSNPLLFSHHNYTHISVDSFQQKDNSQHPVIFLSLNNGRIHKVLQHENEPFIIAEYRPFSHTTHITSINLHSSSKKLYVNSRDQLVQVDVANCTQYGSTCQDCILSRDPYCGWKDGLCTSDTHNALQDVARGNPALCPSATSKSQGARHEMKAERRSESMVSVPFRSRYFLTCPVSSHHAEYIWKSPGQTTNCSSKGEQCVHLIHSMGPEQEGLHQCLSEERGYHKVLAQYQLMLKGRTESLRLPQLESLELQQPSFS
;
A
#
# COMPACT_ATOMS: atom_id res chain seq x y z
N MET A 1 12.97 -15.31 20.38
CA MET A 1 13.26 -14.00 19.74
C MET A 1 12.25 -12.99 20.24
N PHE A 2 12.68 -11.78 20.56
CA PHE A 2 11.81 -10.71 21.03
C PHE A 2 11.29 -9.89 19.86
N CYS A 3 9.99 -9.62 19.81
CA CYS A 3 9.40 -8.63 18.92
C CYS A 3 8.30 -7.88 19.68
N GLY A 4 8.48 -6.58 19.91
CA GLY A 4 7.55 -5.81 20.73
C GLY A 4 8.01 -4.39 20.99
N ASP A 5 7.12 -3.61 21.57
CA ASP A 5 7.34 -2.25 22.05
C ASP A 5 7.15 -2.27 23.58
N SER A 6 8.27 -2.16 24.29
CA SER A 6 8.32 -2.21 25.75
C SER A 6 7.61 -1.01 26.40
N GLU A 7 7.63 0.16 25.76
CA GLU A 7 6.96 1.36 26.29
C GLU A 7 5.44 1.21 26.23
N ARG A 8 4.94 0.65 25.12
CA ARG A 8 3.51 0.41 24.90
C ARG A 8 3.01 -0.91 25.46
N LYS A 9 3.90 -1.73 26.03
CA LYS A 9 3.63 -3.09 26.51
C LYS A 9 2.99 -3.97 25.42
N LEU A 10 3.42 -3.79 24.18
CA LEU A 10 2.97 -4.59 23.04
C LEU A 10 3.99 -5.69 22.79
N LEU A 11 3.57 -6.94 22.88
CA LEU A 11 4.40 -8.11 22.59
C LEU A 11 3.78 -8.94 21.48
N PHE A 12 4.61 -9.40 20.55
CA PHE A 12 4.23 -10.30 19.47
C PHE A 12 5.00 -11.61 19.63
N SER A 13 4.30 -12.63 20.15
CA SER A 13 4.90 -13.87 20.63
C SER A 13 4.88 -15.01 19.60
N GLU A 14 3.98 -14.96 18.61
CA GLU A 14 3.85 -16.01 17.60
C GLU A 14 4.64 -15.62 16.35
N LEU A 15 5.70 -16.37 16.02
CA LEU A 15 6.37 -16.23 14.73
C LEU A 15 5.53 -16.91 13.64
N VAL A 16 5.11 -16.13 12.64
CA VAL A 16 4.26 -16.58 11.53
C VAL A 16 5.08 -17.01 10.32
N ASP A 17 6.04 -16.19 9.89
CA ASP A 17 6.86 -16.42 8.71
C ASP A 17 8.17 -15.62 8.78
N THR A 18 9.16 -15.97 7.94
CA THR A 18 10.45 -15.26 7.88
C THR A 18 10.91 -15.03 6.46
N ALA A 19 11.62 -13.91 6.24
CA ALA A 19 12.31 -13.62 4.99
C ALA A 19 13.76 -13.23 5.26
N THR A 20 14.68 -13.76 4.46
CA THR A 20 16.11 -13.51 4.60
C THR A 20 16.60 -12.56 3.51
N VAL A 21 17.31 -11.52 3.92
CA VAL A 21 18.03 -10.59 3.03
C VAL A 21 19.52 -10.80 3.24
N HIS A 22 20.14 -11.46 2.28
CA HIS A 22 21.57 -11.75 2.31
C HIS A 22 22.40 -10.47 2.12
N ALA A 23 23.47 -10.37 2.90
CA ALA A 23 24.51 -9.36 2.74
C ALA A 23 25.82 -10.04 2.28
N ASP A 24 26.75 -9.25 1.74
CA ASP A 24 28.08 -9.75 1.34
C ASP A 24 28.81 -10.45 2.49
N HIS A 25 28.66 -9.89 3.70
CA HIS A 25 29.14 -10.50 4.94
C HIS A 25 27.97 -11.15 5.67
N TRP A 26 28.10 -12.45 5.97
CA TRP A 26 27.04 -13.26 6.59
C TRP A 26 26.51 -12.64 7.89
N GLU A 27 27.38 -12.04 8.71
CA GLU A 27 27.03 -11.34 9.95
C GLU A 27 25.99 -10.23 9.76
N ASN A 28 26.03 -9.56 8.61
CA ASN A 28 25.12 -8.45 8.28
C ASN A 28 23.85 -8.94 7.56
N THR A 29 23.70 -10.24 7.32
CA THR A 29 22.48 -10.82 6.75
C THR A 29 21.31 -10.53 7.69
N LYS A 30 20.22 -10.00 7.14
CA LYS A 30 19.04 -9.62 7.90
C LYS A 30 17.97 -10.69 7.80
N ILE A 31 17.34 -11.00 8.94
CA ILE A 31 16.14 -11.84 9.00
C ILE A 31 14.96 -10.94 9.37
N TYR A 32 13.96 -10.90 8.51
CA TYR A 32 12.69 -10.25 8.76
C TYR A 32 11.72 -11.30 9.31
N GLY A 33 11.35 -11.18 10.58
CA GLY A 33 10.35 -12.04 11.20
C GLY A 33 8.98 -11.36 11.18
N LEU A 34 7.99 -12.04 10.61
CA LEU A 34 6.58 -11.67 10.73
C LEU A 34 6.01 -12.35 11.97
N PHE A 35 5.51 -11.56 12.91
CA PHE A 35 4.92 -12.05 14.15
C PHE A 35 3.45 -11.67 14.26
N ARG A 36 2.75 -12.39 15.15
CA ARG A 36 1.38 -12.13 15.56
C ARG A 36 1.28 -12.17 17.09
N ASN A 37 0.26 -11.50 17.62
CA ASN A 37 -0.10 -11.57 19.04
C ASN A 37 -1.52 -12.11 19.25
N GLU A 38 -1.91 -12.27 20.52
CA GLU A 38 -3.20 -12.85 20.92
C GLU A 38 -4.42 -12.06 20.42
N TRP A 39 -4.26 -10.78 20.09
CA TRP A 39 -5.32 -9.93 19.54
C TRP A 39 -5.41 -9.98 18.01
N GLY A 40 -4.60 -10.83 17.36
CA GLY A 40 -4.57 -10.95 15.90
C GLY A 40 -3.90 -9.77 15.20
N MET A 41 -3.15 -8.93 15.93
CA MET A 41 -2.31 -7.89 15.33
C MET A 41 -1.00 -8.51 14.83
N SER A 42 -0.49 -7.99 13.72
CA SER A 42 0.76 -8.43 13.14
C SER A 42 1.87 -7.41 13.34
N ALA A 43 3.11 -7.88 13.43
CA ALA A 43 4.30 -7.04 13.48
C ALA A 43 5.45 -7.62 12.66
N VAL A 44 6.33 -6.77 12.14
CA VAL A 44 7.56 -7.17 11.47
C VAL A 44 8.75 -6.69 12.30
N CYS A 45 9.61 -7.59 12.72
CA CYS A 45 10.87 -7.27 13.39
C CYS A 45 12.04 -7.72 12.52
N VAL A 46 13.16 -6.98 12.58
CA VAL A 46 14.36 -7.26 11.78
C VAL A 46 15.50 -7.62 12.72
N TYR A 47 16.20 -8.70 12.43
CA TYR A 47 17.35 -9.20 13.19
C TYR A 47 18.57 -9.29 12.28
N THR A 48 19.78 -9.24 12.83
CA THR A 48 20.98 -9.66 12.09
C THR A 48 21.42 -11.05 12.51
N ILE A 49 22.09 -11.76 11.61
CA ILE A 49 22.74 -13.02 11.95
C ILE A 49 23.84 -12.81 13.01
N ARG A 50 24.52 -11.66 13.03
CA ARG A 50 25.47 -11.31 14.11
C ARG A 50 24.80 -11.35 15.47
N ASP A 51 23.70 -10.61 15.66
CA ASP A 51 23.01 -10.53 16.95
C ASP A 51 22.50 -11.91 17.41
N ILE A 52 22.02 -12.73 16.46
CA ILE A 52 21.61 -14.11 16.72
C ILE A 52 22.82 -14.92 17.20
N ASN A 53 23.91 -14.93 16.43
CA ASN A 53 25.11 -15.68 16.75
C ASN A 53 25.72 -15.25 18.10
N ASP A 54 25.72 -13.96 18.40
CA ASP A 54 26.24 -13.43 19.66
C ASP A 54 25.48 -13.98 20.87
N VAL A 55 24.14 -14.06 20.79
CA VAL A 55 23.32 -14.69 21.85
C VAL A 55 23.62 -16.19 21.94
N PHE A 56 23.69 -16.90 20.81
CA PHE A 56 23.99 -18.34 20.81
C PHE A 56 25.38 -18.65 21.40
N MET A 57 26.38 -17.80 21.16
CA MET A 57 27.75 -18.03 21.62
C MET A 57 28.01 -17.54 23.04
N ASN A 58 27.33 -16.49 23.49
CA ASN A 58 27.67 -15.81 24.75
C ASN A 58 26.62 -15.94 25.86
N SER A 59 25.36 -16.26 25.54
CA SER A 59 24.28 -16.34 26.55
C SER A 59 24.34 -17.62 27.38
N SER A 60 24.05 -17.56 28.68
CA SER A 60 23.85 -18.74 29.53
C SER A 60 22.62 -19.56 29.11
N PHE A 61 22.57 -20.84 29.52
CA PHE A 61 21.30 -21.57 29.49
C PHE A 61 20.42 -21.09 30.64
N ASN A 62 19.11 -20.99 30.39
CA ASN A 62 18.14 -20.55 31.38
C ASN A 62 18.23 -21.43 32.67
N GLY A 63 18.35 -20.80 33.84
CA GLY A 63 18.46 -21.50 35.13
C GLY A 63 19.82 -22.15 35.43
N GLN A 64 20.89 -21.84 34.68
CA GLN A 64 22.25 -22.30 34.98
C GLN A 64 22.95 -21.39 36.00
N THR A 65 23.37 -21.94 37.15
CA THR A 65 24.15 -21.21 38.18
C THR A 65 25.64 -21.14 37.80
N SER A 66 26.28 -19.99 38.04
CA SER A 66 27.60 -19.55 37.54
C SER A 66 28.83 -20.41 37.84
N GLU A 67 28.70 -21.60 38.45
CA GLU A 67 29.83 -22.45 38.84
C GLU A 67 30.33 -23.39 37.73
N THR A 68 29.73 -23.37 36.54
CA THR A 68 30.15 -24.20 35.38
C THR A 68 30.57 -23.34 34.19
N THR A 69 31.55 -22.44 34.39
CA THR A 69 32.17 -21.67 33.31
C THR A 69 33.24 -22.51 32.60
N THR A 70 32.81 -23.52 31.83
CA THR A 70 33.67 -24.13 30.82
C THR A 70 33.59 -23.33 29.53
N ASN A 71 34.61 -22.48 29.36
CA ASN A 71 35.01 -21.82 28.13
C ASN A 71 34.75 -22.70 26.89
N ARG A 72 33.97 -22.21 25.91
CA ARG A 72 33.75 -22.81 24.56
C ARG A 72 32.90 -24.09 24.48
N GLN A 73 31.67 -24.05 24.95
CA GLN A 73 30.79 -25.23 25.02
C GLN A 73 29.81 -25.40 23.86
N ARG A 74 29.87 -24.52 22.84
CA ARG A 74 28.87 -24.41 21.76
C ARG A 74 29.46 -24.28 20.35
N ASP A 75 30.79 -24.44 20.23
CA ASP A 75 31.45 -24.41 18.93
C ASP A 75 31.06 -25.64 18.10
N CYS A 76 30.78 -25.40 16.82
CA CYS A 76 30.64 -26.49 15.86
C CYS A 76 31.96 -27.27 15.79
N VAL A 77 31.90 -28.59 16.03
CA VAL A 77 33.05 -29.50 15.88
C VAL A 77 32.89 -30.32 14.60
N GLU A 78 34.01 -30.71 13.97
CA GLU A 78 33.97 -31.54 12.76
C GLU A 78 33.32 -32.92 12.99
N ASP A 79 33.53 -33.48 14.18
CA ASP A 79 33.02 -34.81 14.55
C ASP A 79 32.20 -34.72 15.84
N SER A 80 30.87 -34.62 15.68
CA SER A 80 29.93 -34.48 16.79
C SER A 80 29.86 -35.70 17.71
N SER A 81 30.35 -36.88 17.27
CA SER A 81 30.40 -38.09 18.10
C SER A 81 31.38 -37.97 19.27
N LYS A 82 32.34 -37.04 19.18
CA LYS A 82 33.37 -36.78 20.20
C LYS A 82 32.95 -35.72 21.23
N ILE A 83 31.76 -35.14 21.10
CA ILE A 83 31.25 -34.18 22.09
C ILE A 83 31.09 -34.91 23.44
N SER A 84 31.61 -34.31 24.50
CA SER A 84 31.54 -34.88 25.84
C SER A 84 30.10 -35.16 26.26
N LEU A 85 29.84 -36.34 26.81
CA LEU A 85 28.52 -36.72 27.33
C LEU A 85 27.98 -35.73 28.37
N ASN A 86 28.86 -35.04 29.11
CA ASN A 86 28.45 -34.01 30.07
C ASN A 86 27.83 -32.79 29.37
N ILE A 87 28.36 -32.40 28.20
CA ILE A 87 27.81 -31.31 27.39
C ILE A 87 26.46 -31.74 26.81
N LEU A 88 26.38 -32.96 26.26
CA LEU A 88 25.13 -33.48 25.70
C LEU A 88 24.01 -33.57 26.76
N ARG A 89 24.31 -34.07 27.96
CA ARG A 89 23.36 -34.10 29.08
C ARG A 89 22.93 -32.72 29.55
N MET A 90 23.80 -31.73 29.47
CA MET A 90 23.48 -30.35 29.82
C MET A 90 22.49 -29.75 28.82
N ILE A 91 22.77 -29.89 27.51
CA ILE A 91 21.90 -29.41 26.44
C ILE A 91 20.54 -30.15 26.45
N ASP A 92 20.56 -31.46 26.69
CA ASP A 92 19.36 -32.29 26.83
C ASP A 92 18.49 -31.85 28.02
N LYS A 93 19.13 -31.41 29.12
CA LYS A 93 18.42 -30.91 30.30
C LYS A 93 17.78 -29.54 30.06
N ASN A 94 18.50 -28.61 29.43
CA ASN A 94 17.94 -27.34 29.00
C ASN A 94 18.68 -26.78 27.78
N SER A 95 17.94 -26.56 26.70
CA SER A 95 18.44 -25.95 25.47
C SER A 95 18.02 -24.49 25.29
N GLU A 96 17.20 -23.95 26.20
CA GLU A 96 16.75 -22.56 26.16
C GLU A 96 17.84 -21.62 26.69
N LEU A 97 18.13 -20.57 25.93
CA LEU A 97 19.05 -19.51 26.31
C LEU A 97 18.36 -18.49 27.22
N GLU A 98 19.13 -17.88 28.12
CA GLU A 98 18.62 -16.87 29.05
C GLU A 98 18.33 -15.54 28.35
N ASP A 99 19.22 -15.12 27.44
CA ASP A 99 19.09 -13.85 26.73
C ASP A 99 18.16 -13.96 25.52
N TRP A 100 17.36 -12.92 25.33
CA TRP A 100 16.50 -12.79 24.16
C TRP A 100 17.28 -12.22 22.99
N ILE A 101 17.03 -12.75 21.79
CA ILE A 101 17.48 -12.13 20.54
C ILE A 101 16.56 -10.92 20.28
N HIS A 102 17.14 -9.72 20.33
CA HIS A 102 16.42 -8.46 20.08
C HIS A 102 16.55 -7.98 18.63
N PRO A 103 15.56 -7.21 18.12
CA PRO A 103 15.66 -6.58 16.81
C PRO A 103 16.87 -5.64 16.71
N VAL A 104 17.33 -5.38 15.49
CA VAL A 104 18.49 -4.52 15.21
C VAL A 104 18.36 -3.19 15.95
N GLY A 105 19.36 -2.85 16.77
CA GLY A 105 19.40 -1.61 17.55
C GLY A 105 18.43 -1.59 18.75
N ASN A 106 17.93 -2.74 19.21
CA ASN A 106 16.88 -2.83 20.23
C ASN A 106 15.64 -2.00 19.87
N SER A 107 15.32 -1.95 18.58
CA SER A 107 14.26 -1.15 18.03
C SER A 107 12.88 -1.77 18.25
N ASN A 108 11.86 -0.90 18.23
CA ASN A 108 10.46 -1.30 18.09
C ASN A 108 10.24 -2.03 16.76
N PRO A 109 9.12 -2.76 16.60
CA PRO A 109 8.81 -3.42 15.34
C PRO A 109 8.83 -2.42 14.19
N LEU A 110 9.43 -2.81 13.07
CA LEU A 110 9.49 -2.02 11.84
C LEU A 110 8.09 -1.65 11.35
N LEU A 111 7.13 -2.56 11.54
CA LEU A 111 5.74 -2.37 11.25
C LEU A 111 4.93 -3.06 12.34
N PHE A 112 3.87 -2.43 12.83
CA PHE A 112 2.79 -3.13 13.53
C PHE A 112 1.45 -2.70 12.94
N SER A 113 0.50 -3.62 12.84
CA SER A 113 -0.76 -3.38 12.16
C SER A 113 -1.89 -4.26 12.71
N HIS A 114 -3.13 -3.77 12.59
CA HIS A 114 -4.33 -4.56 12.83
C HIS A 114 -4.69 -5.49 11.66
N HIS A 115 -3.92 -5.47 10.56
CA HIS A 115 -4.04 -6.45 9.50
C HIS A 115 -3.47 -7.80 9.94
N ASN A 116 -4.16 -8.88 9.56
CA ASN A 116 -3.70 -10.24 9.79
C ASN A 116 -2.88 -10.70 8.59
N TYR A 117 -1.56 -10.57 8.70
CA TYR A 117 -0.63 -11.00 7.66
C TYR A 117 -0.26 -12.48 7.83
N THR A 118 -0.08 -13.17 6.70
CA THR A 118 0.15 -14.63 6.66
C THR A 118 1.52 -15.04 6.14
N HIS A 119 2.14 -14.23 5.28
CA HIS A 119 3.46 -14.52 4.69
C HIS A 119 4.23 -13.24 4.42
N ILE A 120 5.56 -13.34 4.40
CA ILE A 120 6.49 -12.24 4.14
C ILE A 120 7.51 -12.60 3.05
N SER A 121 7.78 -11.66 2.15
CA SER A 121 8.91 -11.72 1.22
C SER A 121 9.55 -10.34 1.15
N VAL A 122 10.88 -10.27 1.02
CA VAL A 122 11.60 -8.98 1.04
C VAL A 122 12.55 -8.89 -0.15
N ASP A 123 12.57 -7.73 -0.79
CA ASP A 123 13.56 -7.37 -1.80
C ASP A 123 14.52 -6.33 -1.23
N SER A 124 15.82 -6.63 -1.24
CA SER A 124 16.85 -5.63 -0.96
C SER A 124 17.16 -4.86 -2.24
N PHE A 125 16.34 -3.88 -2.56
CA PHE A 125 16.64 -2.96 -3.65
C PHE A 125 17.73 -1.98 -3.22
N GLN A 126 18.90 -2.08 -3.84
CA GLN A 126 19.96 -1.08 -3.74
C GLN A 126 19.73 -0.03 -4.82
N GLN A 127 19.55 1.22 -4.40
CA GLN A 127 19.58 2.36 -5.31
C GLN A 127 21.02 2.71 -5.68
N LYS A 128 21.21 3.46 -6.76
CA LYS A 128 22.54 3.83 -7.28
C LYS A 128 23.39 4.67 -6.32
N ASP A 129 22.78 5.35 -5.36
CA ASP A 129 23.47 6.12 -4.32
C ASP A 129 23.91 5.23 -3.13
N ASN A 130 23.84 3.90 -3.29
CA ASN A 130 24.02 2.89 -2.24
C ASN A 130 23.01 2.98 -1.08
N SER A 131 21.95 3.78 -1.19
CA SER A 131 20.86 3.71 -0.24
C SER A 131 20.09 2.40 -0.42
N GLN A 132 19.83 1.72 0.69
CA GLN A 132 19.02 0.51 0.70
C GLN A 132 17.59 0.90 1.05
N HIS A 133 16.67 0.54 0.16
CA HIS A 133 15.25 0.70 0.36
C HIS A 133 14.59 -0.68 0.30
N PRO A 134 14.63 -1.47 1.39
CA PRO A 134 13.98 -2.78 1.40
C PRO A 134 12.49 -2.65 1.11
N VAL A 135 12.00 -3.44 0.17
CA VAL A 135 10.58 -3.54 -0.17
C VAL A 135 10.04 -4.85 0.37
N ILE A 136 9.05 -4.78 1.23
CA ILE A 136 8.44 -5.90 1.92
C ILE A 136 7.09 -6.19 1.28
N PHE A 137 6.83 -7.46 0.96
CA PHE A 137 5.55 -7.97 0.50
C PHE A 137 4.91 -8.76 1.62
N LEU A 138 3.74 -8.32 2.09
CA LEU A 138 2.99 -8.97 3.16
C LEU A 138 1.66 -9.47 2.61
N SER A 139 1.44 -10.78 2.62
CA SER A 139 0.14 -11.33 2.24
C SER A 139 -0.87 -11.21 3.38
N LEU A 140 -2.12 -10.93 3.05
CA LEU A 140 -3.23 -10.84 3.98
C LEU A 140 -4.07 -12.12 3.95
N ASN A 141 -4.76 -12.40 5.05
CA ASN A 141 -5.67 -13.54 5.19
C ASN A 141 -6.85 -13.57 4.18
N ASN A 142 -7.07 -12.51 3.42
CA ASN A 142 -8.13 -12.40 2.41
C ASN A 142 -7.61 -12.50 0.95
N GLY A 143 -6.33 -12.85 0.76
CA GLY A 143 -5.74 -13.06 -0.56
C GLY A 143 -5.17 -11.81 -1.22
N ARG A 144 -5.14 -10.69 -0.49
CA ARG A 144 -4.49 -9.44 -0.92
C ARG A 144 -3.03 -9.42 -0.48
N ILE A 145 -2.25 -8.51 -1.04
CA ILE A 145 -0.84 -8.33 -0.69
C ILE A 145 -0.53 -6.85 -0.52
N HIS A 146 0.05 -6.46 0.61
CA HIS A 146 0.61 -5.12 0.79
C HIS A 146 2.05 -5.10 0.31
N LYS A 147 2.38 -4.11 -0.52
CA LYS A 147 3.74 -3.71 -0.86
C LYS A 147 4.14 -2.56 0.05
N VAL A 148 5.18 -2.75 0.84
CA VAL A 148 5.58 -1.84 1.91
C VAL A 148 7.03 -1.43 1.72
N LEU A 149 7.29 -0.13 1.73
CA LEU A 149 8.63 0.43 1.80
C LEU A 149 9.09 0.49 3.25
N GLN A 150 10.24 -0.11 3.55
CA GLN A 150 10.95 0.16 4.78
C GLN A 150 11.56 1.57 4.72
N HIS A 151 11.20 2.41 5.68
CA HIS A 151 11.67 3.78 5.80
C HIS A 151 12.05 4.08 7.27
N GLU A 152 12.95 5.03 7.49
CA GLU A 152 13.65 5.20 8.78
C GLU A 152 12.73 5.49 9.97
N ASN A 153 11.66 6.26 9.76
CA ASN A 153 10.75 6.66 10.84
C ASN A 153 9.52 5.75 10.93
N GLU A 154 8.88 5.46 9.80
CA GLU A 154 7.63 4.71 9.73
C GLU A 154 7.56 3.99 8.38
N PRO A 155 7.07 2.74 8.33
CA PRO A 155 6.89 2.01 7.08
C PRO A 155 5.83 2.69 6.22
N PHE A 156 5.99 2.64 4.90
CA PHE A 156 5.05 3.23 3.95
C PHE A 156 4.42 2.16 3.07
N ILE A 157 3.09 2.00 3.14
CA ILE A 157 2.36 1.08 2.26
C ILE A 157 2.24 1.74 0.88
N ILE A 158 3.01 1.24 -0.09
CA ILE A 158 3.02 1.73 -1.47
C ILE A 158 1.72 1.35 -2.19
N ALA A 159 1.32 0.08 -2.08
CA ALA A 159 0.19 -0.45 -2.83
C ALA A 159 -0.41 -1.70 -2.18
N GLU A 160 -1.68 -1.97 -2.50
CA GLU A 160 -2.37 -3.24 -2.23
C GLU A 160 -2.61 -3.97 -3.56
N TYR A 161 -2.05 -5.17 -3.72
CA TYR A 161 -2.32 -6.04 -4.86
C TYR A 161 -3.50 -6.97 -4.57
N ARG A 162 -4.31 -7.21 -5.60
CA ARG A 162 -5.42 -8.17 -5.63
C ARG A 162 -5.15 -9.23 -6.68
N PRO A 163 -4.23 -10.19 -6.42
CA PRO A 163 -3.83 -11.18 -7.41
C PRO A 163 -4.97 -12.10 -7.84
N PHE A 164 -5.98 -12.30 -6.98
CA PHE A 164 -7.12 -13.16 -7.24
C PHE A 164 -8.41 -12.34 -7.35
N SER A 165 -9.35 -12.80 -8.18
CA SER A 165 -10.67 -12.17 -8.36
C SER A 165 -11.64 -12.40 -7.20
N HIS A 166 -11.29 -13.33 -6.30
CA HIS A 166 -12.10 -13.74 -5.15
C HIS A 166 -11.22 -13.81 -3.90
N THR A 167 -11.86 -13.78 -2.73
CA THR A 167 -11.16 -13.97 -1.44
C THR A 167 -10.65 -15.40 -1.35
N THR A 168 -9.35 -15.56 -1.16
CA THR A 168 -8.69 -16.86 -1.05
C THR A 168 -7.52 -16.78 -0.06
N HIS A 169 -7.10 -17.92 0.46
CA HIS A 169 -5.92 -17.98 1.32
C HIS A 169 -4.68 -18.16 0.45
N ILE A 170 -3.74 -17.22 0.56
CA ILE A 170 -2.40 -17.37 0.00
C ILE A 170 -1.64 -18.42 0.79
N THR A 171 -1.07 -19.43 0.12
CA THR A 171 -0.29 -20.50 0.75
C THR A 171 1.21 -20.26 0.69
N SER A 172 1.67 -19.40 -0.22
CA SER A 172 3.07 -18.95 -0.29
C SER A 172 3.19 -17.72 -1.18
N ILE A 173 4.15 -16.85 -0.87
CA ILE A 173 4.62 -15.78 -1.74
C ILE A 173 6.12 -15.95 -1.99
N ASN A 174 6.55 -15.84 -3.24
CA ASN A 174 7.97 -15.98 -3.61
C ASN A 174 8.35 -14.88 -4.58
N LEU A 175 9.31 -14.04 -4.19
CA LEU A 175 9.83 -13.00 -5.07
C LEU A 175 11.03 -13.51 -5.86
N HIS A 176 10.98 -13.33 -7.18
CA HIS A 176 12.16 -13.40 -8.02
C HIS A 176 12.73 -11.99 -8.20
N SER A 177 13.71 -11.64 -7.36
CA SER A 177 14.26 -10.28 -7.26
C SER A 177 14.86 -9.75 -8.56
N SER A 178 15.47 -10.59 -9.39
CA SER A 178 16.12 -10.12 -10.64
C SER A 178 15.10 -9.68 -11.70
N SER A 179 13.98 -10.40 -11.84
CA SER A 179 12.92 -10.06 -12.79
C SER A 179 11.79 -9.23 -12.18
N LYS A 180 11.87 -8.90 -10.88
CA LYS A 180 10.83 -8.18 -10.12
C LYS A 180 9.44 -8.80 -10.31
N LYS A 181 9.36 -10.13 -10.25
CA LYS A 181 8.09 -10.88 -10.32
C LYS A 181 7.81 -11.56 -8.99
N LEU A 182 6.62 -11.35 -8.45
CA LEU A 182 6.14 -12.02 -7.25
C LEU A 182 5.18 -13.14 -7.66
N TYR A 183 5.52 -14.38 -7.29
CA TYR A 183 4.70 -15.55 -7.51
C TYR A 183 3.86 -15.82 -6.26
N VAL A 184 2.55 -15.88 -6.45
CA VAL A 184 1.56 -15.97 -5.36
C VAL A 184 0.73 -17.23 -5.59
N ASN A 185 0.79 -18.16 -4.65
CA ASN A 185 0.02 -19.40 -4.71
C ASN A 185 -1.21 -19.33 -3.81
N SER A 186 -2.34 -19.81 -4.30
CA SER A 186 -3.48 -20.26 -3.52
C SER A 186 -3.57 -21.80 -3.60
N ARG A 187 -4.64 -22.39 -3.06
CA ARG A 187 -4.89 -23.83 -3.18
C ARG A 187 -5.11 -24.29 -4.62
N ASP A 188 -5.58 -23.40 -5.49
CA ASP A 188 -6.13 -23.71 -6.81
C ASP A 188 -5.50 -22.88 -7.95
N GLN A 189 -4.73 -21.84 -7.65
CA GLN A 189 -4.20 -20.90 -8.63
C GLN A 189 -2.77 -20.46 -8.28
N LEU A 190 -1.95 -20.26 -9.31
CA LEU A 190 -0.67 -19.55 -9.23
C LEU A 190 -0.79 -18.28 -10.07
N VAL A 191 -0.51 -17.12 -9.44
CA VAL A 191 -0.54 -15.81 -10.09
C VAL A 191 0.85 -15.19 -10.04
N GLN A 192 1.29 -14.63 -11.17
CA GLN A 192 2.50 -13.84 -11.26
C GLN A 192 2.14 -12.35 -11.24
N VAL A 193 2.66 -11.61 -10.26
CA VAL A 193 2.47 -10.16 -10.14
C VAL A 193 3.75 -9.45 -10.56
N ASP A 194 3.63 -8.44 -11.43
CA ASP A 194 4.73 -7.53 -11.76
C ASP A 194 4.84 -6.44 -10.71
N VAL A 195 5.79 -6.57 -9.78
CA VAL A 195 5.90 -5.63 -8.67
C VAL A 195 6.55 -4.31 -9.08
N ALA A 196 7.11 -4.22 -10.28
CA ALA A 196 7.71 -3.02 -10.87
C ALA A 196 6.83 -2.41 -11.99
N ASN A 197 5.53 -2.71 -12.03
CA ASN A 197 4.63 -2.10 -13.01
C ASN A 197 4.29 -0.64 -12.66
N CYS A 198 5.17 0.28 -13.03
CA CYS A 198 5.07 1.71 -12.69
C CYS A 198 3.94 2.46 -13.40
N THR A 199 3.40 1.89 -14.49
CA THR A 199 2.33 2.54 -15.28
C THR A 199 1.03 2.72 -14.48
N GLN A 200 0.85 1.94 -13.41
CA GLN A 200 -0.32 2.01 -12.54
C GLN A 200 -0.39 3.28 -11.69
N TYR A 201 0.74 3.97 -11.46
CA TYR A 201 0.76 5.13 -10.56
C TYR A 201 0.17 6.38 -11.20
N GLY A 202 0.09 6.45 -12.52
CA GLY A 202 -0.51 7.55 -13.25
C GLY A 202 0.40 8.13 -14.31
N SER A 203 -0.11 9.17 -14.98
CA SER A 203 0.54 9.77 -16.15
C SER A 203 1.24 11.10 -15.85
N THR A 204 1.43 11.46 -14.58
CA THR A 204 2.10 12.70 -14.19
C THR A 204 3.33 12.44 -13.33
N CYS A 205 4.27 13.37 -13.38
CA CYS A 205 5.47 13.31 -12.55
C CYS A 205 5.10 13.22 -11.06
N GLN A 206 4.15 14.04 -10.63
CA GLN A 206 3.73 14.12 -9.23
C GLN A 206 3.16 12.79 -8.75
N ASP A 207 2.30 12.14 -9.56
CA ASP A 207 1.77 10.82 -9.22
C ASP A 207 2.90 9.78 -9.06
N CYS A 208 3.88 9.81 -9.98
CA CYS A 208 5.02 8.89 -9.93
C CYS A 208 5.89 9.10 -8.68
N ILE A 209 6.19 10.36 -8.34
CA ILE A 209 7.00 10.69 -7.16
C ILE A 209 6.26 10.40 -5.85
N LEU A 210 4.95 10.69 -5.79
CA LEU A 210 4.11 10.41 -4.61
C LEU A 210 3.98 8.91 -4.34
N SER A 211 4.10 8.05 -5.36
CA SER A 211 4.10 6.59 -5.17
C SER A 211 5.22 6.10 -4.23
N ARG A 212 6.35 6.83 -4.18
CA ARG A 212 7.56 6.48 -3.41
C ARG A 212 8.08 5.07 -3.67
N ASP A 213 7.71 4.47 -4.80
CA ASP A 213 8.09 3.11 -5.14
C ASP A 213 9.55 3.08 -5.62
N PRO A 214 10.48 2.38 -4.94
CA PRO A 214 11.88 2.32 -5.34
C PRO A 214 12.10 1.80 -6.76
N TYR A 215 11.18 0.97 -7.25
CA TYR A 215 11.27 0.43 -8.60
C TYR A 215 10.86 1.43 -9.68
N CYS A 216 10.31 2.59 -9.33
CA CYS A 216 9.67 3.49 -10.28
C CYS A 216 10.23 4.90 -10.23
N GLY A 217 10.47 5.49 -11.40
CA GLY A 217 10.91 6.87 -11.52
C GLY A 217 10.28 7.57 -12.72
N TRP A 218 10.27 8.89 -12.67
CA TRP A 218 9.76 9.72 -13.75
C TRP A 218 10.85 10.01 -14.78
N LYS A 219 10.63 9.57 -16.02
CA LYS A 219 11.60 9.73 -17.12
C LYS A 219 10.85 9.84 -18.45
N ASP A 220 11.32 10.71 -19.34
CA ASP A 220 10.75 10.87 -20.69
C ASP A 220 9.23 11.06 -20.74
N GLY A 221 8.66 11.72 -19.72
CA GLY A 221 7.23 11.99 -19.63
C GLY A 221 6.36 10.81 -19.18
N LEU A 222 6.97 9.73 -18.67
CA LEU A 222 6.26 8.57 -18.13
C LEU A 222 6.84 8.09 -16.78
N CYS A 223 6.00 7.42 -16.00
CA CYS A 223 6.45 6.69 -14.82
C CYS A 223 6.92 5.30 -15.25
N THR A 224 8.21 5.02 -15.10
CA THR A 224 8.88 3.84 -15.67
C THR A 224 9.66 3.06 -14.63
N SER A 225 9.84 1.77 -14.90
CA SER A 225 10.75 0.90 -14.14
C SER A 225 12.22 1.08 -14.52
N ASP A 226 12.51 1.79 -15.62
CA ASP A 226 13.88 2.22 -15.97
C ASP A 226 14.26 3.45 -15.13
N THR A 227 14.74 3.19 -13.92
CA THR A 227 15.15 4.22 -12.97
C THR A 227 16.48 4.90 -13.35
N HIS A 228 17.13 4.48 -14.44
CA HIS A 228 18.39 5.06 -14.88
C HIS A 228 18.20 6.52 -15.33
N ASN A 229 18.72 7.46 -14.52
CA ASN A 229 18.56 8.91 -14.68
C ASN A 229 17.09 9.36 -14.63
N ALA A 230 16.23 8.58 -13.99
CA ALA A 230 14.85 8.99 -13.72
C ALA A 230 14.81 9.89 -12.48
N LEU A 231 13.86 10.81 -12.44
CA LEU A 231 13.57 11.59 -11.24
C LEU A 231 12.84 10.68 -10.23
N GLN A 232 13.36 10.60 -9.01
CA GLN A 232 12.82 9.80 -7.91
C GLN A 232 12.98 10.54 -6.58
N ASP A 233 12.05 10.33 -5.65
CA ASP A 233 12.20 10.70 -4.25
C ASP A 233 11.48 9.68 -3.36
N VAL A 234 12.11 8.52 -3.21
CA VAL A 234 11.60 7.38 -2.43
C VAL A 234 11.42 7.75 -0.96
N ALA A 235 12.39 8.50 -0.42
CA ALA A 235 12.41 8.87 0.99
C ALA A 235 11.25 9.79 1.37
N ARG A 236 11.00 10.86 0.62
CA ARG A 236 10.03 11.90 1.04
C ARG A 236 8.80 12.01 0.15
N GLY A 237 8.87 11.53 -1.10
CA GLY A 237 7.80 11.68 -2.08
C GLY A 237 7.43 13.14 -2.32
N ASN A 238 8.41 14.03 -2.52
CA ASN A 238 8.17 15.46 -2.67
C ASN A 238 7.73 15.82 -4.10
N PRO A 239 6.44 16.16 -4.33
CA PRO A 239 5.95 16.49 -5.67
C PRO A 239 6.54 17.80 -6.23
N ALA A 240 7.15 18.66 -5.40
CA ALA A 240 7.76 19.92 -5.84
C ALA A 240 9.05 19.71 -6.67
N LEU A 241 9.62 18.51 -6.67
CA LEU A 241 10.76 18.16 -7.52
C LEU A 241 10.38 18.05 -9.00
N CYS A 242 9.09 17.88 -9.28
CA CYS A 242 8.59 17.77 -10.64
C CYS A 242 8.72 19.09 -11.39
N PRO A 243 9.15 19.07 -12.67
CA PRO A 243 9.18 20.27 -13.48
C PRO A 243 7.77 20.87 -13.57
N SER A 244 7.65 22.15 -13.23
CA SER A 244 6.46 22.91 -13.58
C SER A 244 6.29 22.86 -15.11
N ALA A 245 5.07 22.74 -15.60
CA ALA A 245 4.73 22.71 -17.03
C ALA A 245 5.09 24.00 -17.81
N THR A 246 5.93 24.87 -17.23
CA THR A 246 6.38 26.16 -17.75
C THR A 246 7.84 26.18 -18.22
N SER A 247 8.63 25.11 -18.05
CA SER A 247 9.97 25.05 -18.64
C SER A 247 9.90 24.53 -20.09
N LYS A 248 9.99 25.47 -21.04
CA LYS A 248 10.24 25.19 -22.46
C LYS A 248 11.56 24.44 -22.61
N SER A 249 11.53 23.16 -22.94
CA SER A 249 12.60 22.50 -23.71
C SER A 249 12.09 22.28 -25.13
N GLN A 250 12.76 22.95 -26.07
CA GLN A 250 12.59 22.74 -27.49
C GLN A 250 13.01 21.31 -27.84
N GLY A 251 12.16 20.58 -28.57
CA GLY A 251 12.57 19.35 -29.27
C GLY A 251 12.02 18.04 -28.71
N ALA A 252 10.71 17.85 -28.79
CA ALA A 252 10.07 16.59 -29.20
C ALA A 252 8.56 16.82 -29.23
N ARG A 253 7.98 16.87 -30.42
CA ARG A 253 6.53 16.83 -30.63
C ARG A 253 6.04 15.41 -30.37
N HIS A 254 6.01 15.00 -29.11
CA HIS A 254 5.08 13.98 -28.68
C HIS A 254 3.95 14.73 -28.02
N GLU A 255 2.83 14.82 -28.73
CA GLU A 255 1.56 15.23 -28.16
C GLU A 255 1.31 14.32 -26.95
N MET A 256 1.64 14.83 -25.76
CA MET A 256 1.09 14.31 -24.52
C MET A 256 -0.41 14.45 -24.72
N LYS A 257 -1.08 13.33 -25.01
CA LYS A 257 -2.50 13.19 -24.73
C LYS A 257 -2.63 13.51 -23.26
N ALA A 258 -2.95 14.75 -22.94
CA ALA A 258 -3.65 15.07 -21.71
C ALA A 258 -4.76 14.05 -21.66
N GLU A 259 -4.72 13.16 -20.65
CA GLU A 259 -5.78 12.20 -20.41
C GLU A 259 -7.09 12.94 -20.63
N ARG A 260 -7.92 12.42 -21.54
CA ARG A 260 -9.25 12.98 -21.81
C ARG A 260 -9.95 13.08 -20.47
N ARG A 261 -9.92 14.27 -19.88
CA ARG A 261 -10.67 14.62 -18.68
C ARG A 261 -12.12 14.35 -19.06
N SER A 262 -12.71 13.30 -18.48
CA SER A 262 -14.07 12.89 -18.82
C SER A 262 -15.04 13.87 -18.15
N GLU A 263 -15.13 15.08 -18.70
CA GLU A 263 -16.22 15.98 -18.38
C GLU A 263 -17.52 15.28 -18.78
N SER A 264 -18.21 14.77 -17.76
CA SER A 264 -19.43 14.01 -17.95
C SER A 264 -20.60 14.97 -17.77
N MET A 265 -21.34 15.21 -18.85
CA MET A 265 -22.59 15.95 -18.76
C MET A 265 -23.68 15.03 -18.22
N VAL A 266 -24.26 15.40 -17.08
CA VAL A 266 -25.24 14.57 -16.37
C VAL A 266 -26.54 15.35 -16.19
N SER A 267 -27.62 14.85 -16.79
CA SER A 267 -28.95 15.45 -16.63
C SER A 267 -29.74 14.73 -15.55
N VAL A 268 -30.12 15.46 -14.49
CA VAL A 268 -30.78 14.90 -13.30
C VAL A 268 -32.18 15.52 -13.13
N PRO A 269 -33.25 14.73 -12.95
CA PRO A 269 -34.61 15.24 -12.74
C PRO A 269 -34.77 16.12 -11.50
N PHE A 270 -35.61 17.15 -11.57
CA PHE A 270 -35.93 18.02 -10.43
C PHE A 270 -36.46 17.24 -9.22
N ARG A 271 -35.96 17.58 -8.02
CA ARG A 271 -36.23 16.94 -6.72
C ARG A 271 -35.85 15.46 -6.62
N SER A 272 -35.12 14.92 -7.59
CA SER A 272 -34.61 13.55 -7.49
C SER A 272 -33.33 13.49 -6.66
N ARG A 273 -33.06 12.31 -6.10
CA ARG A 273 -31.79 11.98 -5.47
C ARG A 273 -30.80 11.50 -6.53
N TYR A 274 -29.55 11.90 -6.41
CA TYR A 274 -28.48 11.46 -7.30
C TYR A 274 -27.16 11.37 -6.54
N PHE A 275 -26.15 10.77 -7.15
CA PHE A 275 -24.81 10.74 -6.56
C PHE A 275 -23.73 10.79 -7.65
N LEU A 276 -22.59 11.36 -7.29
CA LEU A 276 -21.40 11.39 -8.13
C LEU A 276 -20.30 10.56 -7.47
N THR A 277 -19.54 9.85 -8.28
CA THR A 277 -18.44 9.00 -7.83
C THR A 277 -17.10 9.66 -8.15
N CYS A 278 -16.14 9.52 -7.24
CA CYS A 278 -14.77 9.93 -7.45
C CYS A 278 -13.84 8.72 -7.31
N PRO A 279 -12.97 8.46 -8.30
CA PRO A 279 -12.01 7.37 -8.21
C PRO A 279 -10.99 7.66 -7.10
N VAL A 280 -10.73 6.67 -6.25
CA VAL A 280 -9.70 6.76 -5.21
C VAL A 280 -8.43 6.10 -5.73
N SER A 281 -7.44 6.90 -6.11
CA SER A 281 -6.14 6.44 -6.60
C SER A 281 -5.06 6.34 -5.51
N SER A 282 -5.18 7.09 -4.42
CA SER A 282 -4.23 7.10 -3.30
C SER A 282 -4.98 7.07 -1.97
N HIS A 283 -4.66 6.11 -1.11
CA HIS A 283 -5.19 6.06 0.26
C HIS A 283 -4.46 6.99 1.23
N HIS A 284 -3.40 7.66 0.78
CA HIS A 284 -2.65 8.66 1.54
C HIS A 284 -3.17 10.09 1.29
N ALA A 285 -4.06 10.25 0.30
CA ALA A 285 -4.62 11.54 -0.09
C ALA A 285 -5.94 11.84 0.65
N GLU A 286 -6.19 13.13 0.87
CA GLU A 286 -7.49 13.65 1.26
C GLU A 286 -8.33 14.00 0.04
N TYR A 287 -9.64 13.74 0.10
CA TYR A 287 -10.55 13.91 -1.03
C TYR A 287 -11.58 15.00 -0.75
N ILE A 288 -11.76 15.88 -1.73
CA ILE A 288 -12.62 17.06 -1.61
C ILE A 288 -13.55 17.13 -2.83
N TRP A 289 -14.83 17.37 -2.57
CA TRP A 289 -15.80 17.76 -3.59
C TRP A 289 -16.00 19.27 -3.58
N LYS A 290 -15.82 19.89 -4.75
CA LYS A 290 -16.19 21.27 -5.02
C LYS A 290 -17.45 21.27 -5.89
N SER A 291 -18.54 21.76 -5.32
CA SER A 291 -19.83 21.97 -5.98
C SER A 291 -20.15 23.47 -6.00
N PRO A 292 -21.18 23.92 -6.75
CA PRO A 292 -21.57 25.32 -6.77
C PRO A 292 -21.86 25.85 -5.35
N GLY A 293 -21.05 26.80 -4.88
CA GLY A 293 -21.20 27.43 -3.57
C GLY A 293 -20.88 26.56 -2.34
N GLN A 294 -20.41 25.32 -2.53
CA GLN A 294 -20.13 24.41 -1.42
C GLN A 294 -18.84 23.60 -1.66
N THR A 295 -18.09 23.37 -0.57
CA THR A 295 -16.94 22.46 -0.55
C THR A 295 -17.15 21.46 0.57
N THR A 296 -17.01 20.17 0.27
CA THR A 296 -17.21 19.10 1.25
C THR A 296 -16.06 18.11 1.24
N ASN A 297 -15.60 17.74 2.44
CA ASN A 297 -14.61 16.68 2.60
C ASN A 297 -15.29 15.33 2.41
N CYS A 298 -14.58 14.42 1.77
CA CYS A 298 -15.04 13.09 1.48
C CYS A 298 -14.20 12.08 2.26
N SER A 299 -14.84 11.29 3.11
CA SER A 299 -14.14 10.19 3.78
C SER A 299 -13.94 9.05 2.79
N SER A 300 -12.70 8.77 2.43
CA SER A 300 -12.28 7.63 1.59
C SER A 300 -12.30 6.28 2.33
N LYS A 301 -13.07 6.17 3.43
CA LYS A 301 -13.28 4.92 4.17
C LYS A 301 -14.23 4.01 3.37
N GLY A 302 -13.73 3.50 2.25
CA GLY A 302 -14.45 2.77 1.22
C GLY A 302 -13.79 3.07 -0.12
N GLU A 303 -13.69 2.09 -1.02
CA GLU A 303 -12.96 2.19 -2.31
C GLU A 303 -13.48 3.27 -3.27
N GLN A 304 -14.48 4.06 -2.85
CA GLN A 304 -15.07 5.16 -3.62
C GLN A 304 -15.40 6.34 -2.71
N CYS A 305 -15.06 7.54 -3.18
CA CYS A 305 -15.51 8.78 -2.59
C CYS A 305 -16.81 9.23 -3.30
N VAL A 306 -17.92 9.34 -2.56
CA VAL A 306 -19.26 9.62 -3.14
C VAL A 306 -19.79 10.97 -2.67
N HIS A 307 -20.26 11.80 -3.61
CA HIS A 307 -21.01 13.02 -3.33
C HIS A 307 -22.50 12.79 -3.52
N LEU A 308 -23.28 12.95 -2.45
CA LEU A 308 -24.72 12.71 -2.44
C LEU A 308 -25.50 13.99 -2.69
N ILE A 309 -26.38 13.97 -3.69
CA ILE A 309 -27.33 15.04 -3.98
C ILE A 309 -28.69 14.58 -3.47
N HIS A 310 -29.13 15.14 -2.34
CA HIS A 310 -30.38 14.74 -1.69
C HIS A 310 -31.64 15.19 -2.46
N SER A 311 -31.57 16.34 -3.14
CA SER A 311 -32.67 16.86 -3.95
C SER A 311 -32.11 17.78 -5.03
N MET A 312 -32.16 17.34 -6.28
CA MET A 312 -31.71 18.14 -7.42
C MET A 312 -32.57 19.40 -7.59
N GLY A 313 -31.92 20.54 -7.72
CA GLY A 313 -32.54 21.85 -7.93
C GLY A 313 -31.54 22.83 -8.55
N PRO A 314 -31.96 24.09 -8.79
CA PRO A 314 -31.12 25.09 -9.45
C PRO A 314 -29.80 25.37 -8.73
N GLU A 315 -29.76 25.28 -7.40
CA GLU A 315 -28.54 25.48 -6.61
C GLU A 315 -27.47 24.41 -6.87
N GLN A 316 -27.88 23.21 -7.30
CA GLN A 316 -26.97 22.08 -7.54
C GLN A 316 -26.58 21.94 -9.01
N GLU A 317 -27.15 22.78 -9.88
CA GLU A 317 -26.79 22.86 -11.29
C GLU A 317 -25.43 23.54 -11.46
N GLY A 318 -24.60 23.01 -12.36
CA GLY A 318 -23.28 23.56 -12.61
C GLY A 318 -22.16 22.53 -12.49
N LEU A 319 -20.96 23.03 -12.27
CA LEU A 319 -19.74 22.25 -12.27
C LEU A 319 -19.49 21.61 -10.90
N HIS A 320 -19.32 20.29 -10.90
CA HIS A 320 -18.92 19.52 -9.72
C HIS A 320 -17.59 18.84 -10.00
N GLN A 321 -16.61 19.07 -9.14
CA GLN A 321 -15.26 18.53 -9.26
C GLN A 321 -14.88 17.74 -8.03
N CYS A 322 -14.34 16.54 -8.23
CA CYS A 322 -13.62 15.83 -7.19
C CYS A 322 -12.13 16.10 -7.33
N LEU A 323 -11.50 16.43 -6.21
CA LEU A 323 -10.07 16.69 -6.11
C LEU A 323 -9.45 15.80 -5.04
N SER A 324 -8.21 15.38 -5.26
CA SER A 324 -7.34 14.85 -4.22
C SER A 324 -6.29 15.87 -3.82
N GLU A 325 -5.98 15.93 -2.54
CA GLU A 325 -4.80 16.60 -2.00
C GLU A 325 -3.87 15.58 -1.34
N GLU A 326 -2.61 15.57 -1.75
CA GLU A 326 -1.58 14.79 -1.08
C GLU A 326 -0.29 15.61 -1.00
N ARG A 327 0.19 15.86 0.22
CA ARG A 327 1.42 16.66 0.47
C ARG A 327 1.42 18.02 -0.25
N GLY A 328 0.27 18.71 -0.24
CA GLY A 328 0.07 19.99 -0.91
C GLY A 328 -0.11 19.93 -2.44
N TYR A 329 0.07 18.76 -3.07
CA TYR A 329 -0.25 18.58 -4.48
C TYR A 329 -1.75 18.32 -4.65
N HIS A 330 -2.39 19.11 -5.51
CA HIS A 330 -3.81 19.01 -5.81
C HIS A 330 -4.03 18.47 -7.22
N LYS A 331 -4.90 17.47 -7.35
CA LYS A 331 -5.26 16.86 -8.64
C LYS A 331 -6.77 16.75 -8.77
N VAL A 332 -7.31 17.19 -9.91
CA VAL A 332 -8.73 16.97 -10.26
C VAL A 332 -8.86 15.56 -10.82
N LEU A 333 -9.70 14.74 -10.20
CA LEU A 333 -9.86 13.32 -10.52
C LEU A 333 -11.12 13.03 -11.33
N ALA A 334 -12.17 13.82 -11.11
CA ALA A 334 -13.42 13.71 -11.86
C ALA A 334 -14.10 15.07 -11.96
N GLN A 335 -14.79 15.30 -13.08
CA GLN A 335 -15.52 16.54 -13.36
C GLN A 335 -16.88 16.20 -13.99
N TYR A 336 -17.94 16.75 -13.39
CA TYR A 336 -19.32 16.53 -13.81
C TYR A 336 -20.00 17.87 -14.04
N GLN A 337 -20.60 18.04 -15.21
CA GLN A 337 -21.48 19.17 -15.49
C GLN A 337 -22.92 18.72 -15.27
N LEU A 338 -23.48 19.08 -14.11
CA LEU A 338 -24.85 18.74 -13.72
C LEU A 338 -25.84 19.73 -14.33
N MET A 339 -26.87 19.21 -14.99
CA MET A 339 -27.92 19.99 -15.63
C MET A 339 -29.28 19.54 -15.13
N LEU A 340 -30.18 20.49 -14.83
CA LEU A 340 -31.54 20.13 -14.45
C LEU A 340 -32.28 19.57 -15.67
N LYS A 341 -32.80 18.34 -15.57
CA LYS A 341 -33.63 17.79 -16.64
C LYS A 341 -34.93 18.58 -16.69
N GLY A 342 -35.07 19.42 -17.71
CA GLY A 342 -36.28 20.21 -17.93
C GLY A 342 -37.51 19.31 -17.98
N ARG A 343 -38.62 19.77 -17.37
CA ARG A 343 -39.95 19.28 -17.71
C ARG A 343 -40.19 19.69 -19.16
N THR A 344 -40.07 18.77 -20.11
CA THR A 344 -40.32 19.01 -21.53
C THR A 344 -41.71 19.58 -21.76
N GLU A 345 -41.84 20.41 -22.80
CA GLU A 345 -43.00 20.56 -23.69
C GLU A 345 -44.13 19.55 -23.42
N SER A 346 -45.02 19.85 -22.48
CA SER A 346 -46.20 19.02 -22.19
C SER A 346 -47.24 19.80 -21.39
N LEU A 347 -47.60 20.99 -21.87
CA LEU A 347 -48.84 21.68 -21.52
C LEU A 347 -49.30 22.51 -22.75
N ARG A 348 -49.55 21.84 -23.88
CA ARG A 348 -50.53 22.37 -24.84
C ARG A 348 -51.89 21.94 -24.32
N LEU A 349 -52.52 22.81 -23.54
CA LEU A 349 -53.97 22.76 -23.33
C LEU A 349 -54.64 22.99 -24.70
N PRO A 350 -55.57 22.13 -25.14
CA PRO A 350 -56.43 22.50 -26.26
C PRO A 350 -57.26 23.71 -25.84
N GLN A 351 -57.24 24.76 -26.65
CA GLN A 351 -58.18 25.88 -26.52
C GLN A 351 -59.61 25.31 -26.63
N LEU A 352 -60.41 25.52 -25.59
CA LEU A 352 -61.86 25.44 -25.72
C LEU A 352 -62.29 26.61 -26.61
N GLU A 353 -62.71 26.33 -27.83
CA GLU A 353 -63.56 27.23 -28.60
C GLU A 353 -64.98 27.20 -27.99
N SER A 354 -65.46 28.40 -27.69
CA SER A 354 -66.78 28.68 -27.15
C SER A 354 -67.87 28.46 -28.20
N LEU A 355 -68.92 27.76 -27.75
CA LEU A 355 -70.25 27.59 -28.34
C LEU A 355 -70.74 28.72 -29.27
N GLU A 356 -71.26 28.31 -30.44
CA GLU A 356 -72.48 28.90 -30.99
C GLU A 356 -73.55 27.82 -31.18
N LEU A 357 -74.73 28.12 -30.63
CA LEU A 357 -75.96 27.35 -30.74
C LEU A 357 -76.53 27.47 -32.16
N GLN A 358 -76.93 26.36 -32.76
CA GLN A 358 -78.10 26.38 -33.64
C GLN A 358 -78.91 25.08 -33.55
N GLN A 359 -80.22 25.31 -33.43
CA GLN A 359 -81.31 24.38 -33.10
C GLN A 359 -81.57 23.30 -34.17
N PRO A 360 -82.33 22.23 -33.81
CA PRO A 360 -82.46 21.03 -34.62
C PRO A 360 -83.55 21.14 -35.68
N SER A 361 -83.35 20.46 -36.82
CA SER A 361 -84.42 20.09 -37.74
C SER A 361 -84.46 18.57 -37.90
N PHE A 362 -85.67 18.05 -37.73
CA PHE A 362 -86.09 16.66 -37.89
C PHE A 362 -86.00 16.18 -39.34
N SER A 363 -85.56 14.94 -39.55
CA SER A 363 -86.29 13.85 -40.24
C SER A 363 -85.48 12.56 -40.15
#